data_AF-A0A8J7Z3F9-F1
#
_entry.id   AF-A0A8J7Z3F9-F1
#
_cell.length_a   1.000
_cell.length_b   1.000
_cell.length_c   1.000
_cell.angle_alpha   90.00
_cell.angle_beta   90.00
_cell.angle_gamma   90.00
#
_symmetry.space_group_name_H-M   'P 1'
#
loop_
_entity.id
_entity.type
_entity.pdbx_description
1 polymer ?
#
loop_
_entity_poly.entity_id
_entity_poly.type
_entity_poly.pdbx_seq_one_letter_code
_entity_poly.pdbx_strand_id
1 'polypeptide(L)'
;MMRLLSAILGQSFGFLFFVSLVSCTGSTAPGTVSTGERVLSVLDFGSITKVRDIQKNKNHFSVHVRGKVGAQAPLMGGVRAYELKDETGSIWIVTTDQIPTQGTPIVVQGTVRLQKIEVGGQDRSAVYLEQRKVEASS
;
A
#
# COMPACT_ATOMS: atom_id res chain seq x y z
N MET A 1 27.49 -11.94 -36.38
CA MET A 1 28.67 -11.05 -36.53
C MET A 1 28.40 -9.87 -35.59
N MET A 2 29.14 -9.52 -34.56
CA MET A 2 30.53 -9.73 -34.15
C MET A 2 30.54 -9.60 -32.61
N ARG A 3 31.35 -10.43 -31.93
CA ARG A 3 31.76 -10.24 -30.53
C ARG A 3 32.76 -9.07 -30.41
N LEU A 4 33.24 -8.82 -29.19
CA LEU A 4 34.37 -7.95 -28.78
C LEU A 4 33.91 -6.53 -28.37
N LEU A 5 34.36 -5.90 -27.30
CA LEU A 5 35.32 -6.10 -26.20
C LEU A 5 34.89 -5.02 -25.17
N SER A 6 34.92 -5.23 -23.86
CA SER A 6 36.12 -4.87 -23.09
C SER A 6 35.95 -5.34 -21.66
N ALA A 7 36.90 -6.17 -21.24
CA ALA A 7 37.27 -6.39 -19.86
C ALA A 7 38.26 -5.29 -19.45
N ILE A 8 38.04 -4.61 -18.33
CA ILE A 8 39.13 -3.97 -17.57
C ILE A 8 38.84 -4.12 -16.08
N LEU A 9 39.70 -4.92 -15.45
CA LEU A 9 40.30 -4.81 -14.11
C LEU A 9 39.46 -4.04 -13.07
N GLY A 10 39.01 -4.66 -11.99
CA GLY A 10 39.90 -5.27 -11.01
C GLY A 10 40.12 -4.28 -9.87
N GLN A 11 39.29 -4.35 -8.83
CA GLN A 11 39.65 -3.87 -7.50
C GLN A 11 39.14 -4.86 -6.47
N SER A 12 40.10 -5.69 -6.03
CA SER A 12 40.06 -6.43 -4.78
C SER A 12 39.85 -5.44 -3.63
N PHE A 13 38.63 -5.33 -3.12
CA PHE A 13 38.39 -4.73 -1.82
C PHE A 13 38.19 -5.86 -0.80
N GLY A 14 39.32 -6.50 -0.48
CA GLY A 14 39.44 -7.25 0.76
C GLY A 14 39.35 -6.25 1.91
N PHE A 15 38.18 -6.14 2.52
CA PHE A 15 38.07 -5.64 3.89
C PHE A 15 37.50 -6.76 4.75
N LEU A 16 38.43 -7.61 5.14
CA LEU A 16 38.41 -8.44 6.32
C LEU A 16 38.10 -7.58 7.56
N PHE A 17 37.44 -8.22 8.53
CA PHE A 17 37.27 -7.81 9.93
C PHE A 17 36.31 -6.64 10.21
N PHE A 18 35.14 -6.95 10.77
CA PHE A 18 34.88 -6.74 12.20
C PHE A 18 33.73 -7.66 12.65
N VAL A 19 34.11 -8.76 13.30
CA VAL A 19 33.22 -9.53 14.18
C VAL A 19 33.16 -8.77 15.50
N SER A 20 32.03 -8.15 15.82
CA SER A 20 31.76 -7.64 17.17
C SER A 20 30.74 -8.55 17.86
N LEU A 21 31.26 -9.42 18.71
CA LEU A 21 30.51 -10.12 19.75
C LEU A 21 30.19 -9.10 20.86
N VAL A 22 28.94 -8.67 20.97
CA VAL A 22 28.44 -8.06 22.21
C VAL A 22 27.75 -9.15 23.01
N SER A 23 28.53 -9.83 23.85
CA SER A 23 28.05 -10.60 24.98
C SER A 23 27.67 -9.66 26.11
N CYS A 24 26.43 -9.73 26.58
CA CYS A 24 26.07 -9.28 27.93
C CYS A 24 25.32 -10.41 28.62
N THR A 25 26.03 -11.14 29.48
CA THR A 25 25.45 -12.06 30.46
C THR A 25 25.03 -11.30 31.71
N GLY A 26 23.73 -11.38 32.03
CA GLY A 26 23.22 -11.70 33.36
C GLY A 26 23.13 -10.57 34.41
N SER A 27 21.90 -10.14 34.70
CA SER A 27 21.49 -9.80 36.07
C SER A 27 20.03 -10.14 36.29
N THR A 28 19.82 -11.09 37.19
CA THR A 28 18.54 -11.61 37.66
C THR A 28 17.87 -10.57 38.56
N ALA A 29 16.63 -10.20 38.26
CA ALA A 29 15.70 -9.65 39.24
C ALA A 29 14.29 -10.17 38.93
N PRO A 30 13.60 -10.85 39.87
CA PRO A 30 12.21 -11.23 39.69
C PRO A 30 11.33 -10.00 39.92
N GLY A 31 11.10 -9.24 38.86
CA GLY A 31 10.03 -8.25 38.81
C GLY A 31 8.77 -8.91 38.29
N THR A 32 7.77 -9.07 39.16
CA THR A 32 6.41 -9.45 38.81
C THR A 32 5.83 -8.41 37.85
N VAL A 33 5.95 -8.65 36.54
CA VAL A 33 5.28 -7.83 35.52
C VAL A 33 3.87 -8.37 35.37
N SER A 34 2.94 -7.56 35.87
CA SER A 34 1.51 -7.65 35.65
C SER A 34 1.19 -8.10 34.23
N THR A 35 0.60 -9.29 34.14
CA THR A 35 -0.04 -9.85 32.97
C THR A 35 -1.14 -8.90 32.50
N GLY A 36 -0.78 -7.93 31.68
CA GLY A 36 -1.66 -7.25 30.76
C GLY A 36 -1.25 -7.69 29.38
N GLU A 37 -1.91 -8.74 28.87
CA GLU A 37 -1.80 -9.17 27.47
C GLU A 37 -2.19 -8.00 26.55
N ARG A 38 -1.21 -7.17 26.19
CA ARG A 38 -1.29 -6.35 24.99
C ARG A 38 -0.86 -7.23 23.84
N VAL A 39 -1.84 -7.96 23.32
CA VAL A 39 -1.84 -8.56 21.99
C VAL A 39 -1.17 -7.59 21.00
N LEU A 40 -0.25 -8.16 20.23
CA LEU A 40 0.48 -7.55 19.12
C LEU A 40 -0.35 -6.50 18.37
N SER A 41 -0.06 -5.22 18.58
CA SER A 41 -0.33 -4.16 17.60
C SER A 41 0.69 -4.26 16.48
N VAL A 42 0.70 -5.40 15.79
CA VAL A 42 1.37 -5.60 14.51
C VAL A 42 0.37 -5.19 13.44
N LEU A 43 0.85 -4.38 12.50
CA LEU A 43 0.13 -3.70 11.41
C LEU A 43 -0.26 -2.26 11.76
N ASP A 44 0.72 -1.38 11.55
CA ASP A 44 0.59 0.06 11.39
C ASP A 44 -0.20 0.40 10.11
N PHE A 45 -1.43 -0.11 10.01
CA PHE A 45 -2.39 0.42 9.06
C PHE A 45 -2.81 1.78 9.62
N GLY A 46 -2.35 2.87 9.01
CA GLY A 46 -2.87 4.20 9.34
C GLY A 46 -4.41 4.18 9.33
N SER A 47 -5.04 5.12 10.04
CA SER A 47 -6.49 5.13 10.25
C SER A 47 -7.30 4.82 8.98
N ILE A 48 -8.15 3.79 9.07
CA ILE A 48 -9.01 3.38 7.95
C ILE A 48 -10.07 4.45 7.71
N THR A 49 -10.10 4.97 6.49
CA THR A 49 -11.04 5.99 6.02
C THR A 49 -12.20 5.31 5.29
N LYS A 50 -13.44 5.69 5.62
CA LYS A 50 -14.65 5.19 4.94
C LYS A 50 -14.79 5.82 3.57
N VAL A 51 -15.29 5.08 2.59
CA VAL A 51 -15.44 5.54 1.20
C VAL A 51 -16.27 6.82 1.09
N ARG A 52 -17.37 6.92 1.86
CA ARG A 52 -18.22 8.12 1.86
C ARG A 52 -17.49 9.40 2.27
N ASP A 53 -16.50 9.30 3.17
CA ASP A 53 -15.79 10.48 3.67
C ASP A 53 -14.76 10.98 2.64
N ILE A 54 -14.22 10.08 1.81
CA ILE A 54 -13.37 10.43 0.66
C ILE A 54 -14.18 11.20 -0.39
N GLN A 55 -15.43 10.82 -0.62
CA GLN A 55 -16.28 11.51 -1.60
C GLN A 55 -16.66 12.94 -1.15
N LYS A 56 -16.75 13.18 0.17
CA LYS A 56 -17.00 14.49 0.75
C LYS A 56 -15.75 15.36 0.75
N ASN A 57 -14.60 14.79 1.07
CA ASN A 57 -13.32 15.47 1.10
C ASN A 57 -12.50 15.08 -0.13
N LYS A 58 -12.67 15.85 -1.21
CA LYS A 58 -12.04 15.58 -2.52
C LYS A 58 -10.58 16.05 -2.62
N ASN A 59 -9.92 16.30 -1.49
CA ASN A 59 -8.55 16.80 -1.46
C ASN A 59 -7.55 15.72 -1.87
N HIS A 60 -6.36 16.12 -2.31
CA HIS A 60 -5.28 15.19 -2.67
C HIS A 60 -4.50 14.77 -1.41
N PHE A 61 -4.97 13.74 -0.70
CA PHE A 61 -4.29 13.19 0.48
C PHE A 61 -4.14 11.67 0.41
N SER A 62 -3.25 11.14 1.26
CA SER A 62 -3.04 9.70 1.41
C SER A 62 -4.09 9.11 2.36
N VAL A 63 -4.67 7.97 2.00
CA VAL A 63 -5.64 7.25 2.83
C VAL A 63 -5.38 5.76 2.84
N HIS A 64 -5.92 5.09 3.85
CA HIS A 64 -6.10 3.64 3.89
C HIS A 64 -7.60 3.35 3.80
N VAL A 65 -8.01 2.50 2.87
CA VAL A 65 -9.42 2.15 2.65
C VAL A 65 -9.56 0.64 2.73
N ARG A 66 -10.44 0.16 3.60
CA ARG A 66 -10.80 -1.26 3.68
C ARG A 66 -12.06 -1.51 2.87
N GLY A 67 -12.09 -2.60 2.12
CA GLY A 67 -13.30 -3.03 1.43
C GLY A 67 -13.15 -4.36 0.73
N LYS A 68 -14.18 -4.75 0.00
CA LYS A 68 -14.24 -5.97 -0.82
C LYS A 68 -14.06 -5.63 -2.29
N VAL A 69 -13.21 -6.38 -3.00
CA VAL A 69 -13.01 -6.19 -4.44
C VAL A 69 -14.29 -6.51 -5.21
N GLY A 70 -14.73 -5.56 -6.03
CA GLY A 70 -15.93 -5.61 -6.86
C GLY A 70 -15.63 -5.76 -8.34
N ALA A 71 -16.28 -4.93 -9.16
CA ALA A 71 -16.10 -4.93 -10.61
C ALA A 71 -14.66 -4.56 -11.01
N GLN A 72 -14.22 -5.03 -12.18
CA GLN A 72 -12.90 -4.73 -12.75
C GLN A 72 -13.08 -4.08 -14.11
N ALA A 73 -12.24 -3.11 -14.43
CA ALA A 73 -12.26 -2.36 -15.68
C ALA A 73 -10.84 -2.28 -16.28
N PRO A 74 -10.62 -2.81 -17.49
CA PRO A 74 -9.36 -2.58 -18.20
C PRO A 74 -9.30 -1.12 -18.67
N LEU A 75 -8.14 -0.48 -18.48
CA LEU A 75 -7.86 0.87 -19.00
C LEU A 75 -6.73 0.80 -20.04
N MET A 76 -6.47 1.91 -20.73
CA MET A 76 -5.42 1.98 -21.75
C MET A 76 -4.02 2.06 -21.11
N GLY A 77 -2.98 1.66 -21.86
CA GLY A 77 -1.58 1.82 -21.43
C GLY A 77 -1.13 0.86 -20.32
N GLY A 78 -1.80 -0.28 -20.15
CA GLY A 78 -1.48 -1.25 -19.10
C GLY A 78 -2.00 -0.85 -17.71
N VAL A 79 -2.70 0.28 -17.61
CA VAL A 79 -3.42 0.69 -16.40
C VAL A 79 -4.70 -0.13 -16.27
N ARG A 80 -5.11 -0.36 -15.02
CA ARG A 80 -6.31 -1.11 -14.66
C ARG A 80 -7.06 -0.36 -13.58
N ALA A 81 -8.35 -0.62 -13.47
CA ALA A 81 -9.15 -0.17 -12.34
C ALA A 81 -9.98 -1.31 -11.77
N TYR A 82 -10.21 -1.25 -10.46
CA TYR A 82 -11.14 -2.14 -9.79
C TYR A 82 -11.94 -1.38 -8.75
N GLU A 83 -13.17 -1.83 -8.54
CA GLU A 83 -14.07 -1.26 -7.56
C GLU A 83 -13.74 -1.83 -6.17
N LEU A 84 -13.65 -0.96 -5.17
CA LEU A 84 -13.56 -1.35 -3.78
C LEU A 84 -14.84 -0.91 -3.06
N LYS A 85 -15.54 -1.86 -2.42
CA LYS A 85 -16.82 -1.62 -1.73
C LYS A 85 -16.67 -1.76 -0.22
N ASP A 86 -17.15 -0.77 0.52
CA ASP A 86 -17.38 -0.86 1.96
C ASP A 86 -18.87 -0.68 2.28
N GLU A 87 -19.25 -0.64 3.55
CA GLU A 87 -20.65 -0.43 3.95
C GLU A 87 -21.19 0.98 3.62
N THR A 88 -20.31 1.92 3.25
CA THR A 88 -20.66 3.33 2.99
C THR A 88 -20.69 3.71 1.52
N GLY A 89 -20.16 2.87 0.63
CA GLY A 89 -20.23 3.08 -0.81
C GLY A 89 -19.17 2.30 -1.58
N SER A 90 -18.87 2.78 -2.78
CA SER A 90 -17.82 2.24 -3.62
C SER A 90 -16.90 3.32 -4.17
N ILE A 91 -15.65 2.94 -4.43
CA ILE A 91 -14.64 3.80 -5.03
C ILE A 91 -13.83 2.99 -6.04
N TRP A 92 -13.47 3.63 -7.15
CA TRP A 92 -12.54 3.06 -8.13
C TRP A 92 -11.11 3.23 -7.65
N ILE A 93 -10.38 2.11 -7.63
CA ILE A 93 -8.94 2.06 -7.41
C ILE A 93 -8.27 1.92 -8.76
N VAL A 94 -7.33 2.82 -9.08
CA VAL A 94 -6.53 2.82 -10.31
C VAL A 94 -5.14 2.31 -9.98
N THR A 95 -4.65 1.34 -10.76
CA THR A 95 -3.36 0.67 -10.51
C THR A 95 -2.71 0.17 -11.80
N THR A 96 -1.39 0.01 -11.77
CA THR A 96 -0.61 -0.74 -12.76
C THR A 96 -0.25 -2.15 -12.28
N ASP A 97 -0.67 -2.53 -11.08
CA ASP A 97 -0.41 -3.84 -10.43
C ASP A 97 -1.54 -4.83 -10.71
N GLN A 98 -1.28 -6.12 -10.49
CA GLN A 98 -2.31 -7.15 -10.67
C GLN A 98 -3.49 -6.88 -9.72
N ILE A 99 -4.70 -7.02 -10.23
CA ILE A 99 -5.90 -6.77 -9.43
C ILE A 99 -6.10 -7.97 -8.50
N PRO A 100 -6.34 -7.77 -7.18
CA PRO A 100 -6.68 -8.87 -6.29
C PRO A 100 -7.97 -9.58 -6.72
N THR A 101 -8.15 -10.82 -6.29
CA THR A 101 -9.32 -11.63 -6.67
C THR A 101 -10.62 -10.94 -6.29
N GLN A 102 -11.61 -11.01 -7.19
CA GLN A 102 -12.93 -10.47 -6.92
C GLN A 102 -13.53 -11.11 -5.67
N GLY A 103 -14.14 -10.29 -4.82
CA GLY A 103 -14.70 -10.71 -3.56
C GLY A 103 -13.69 -10.81 -2.41
N THR A 104 -12.39 -10.59 -2.63
CA THR A 104 -11.40 -10.59 -1.54
C THR A 104 -11.51 -9.32 -0.69
N PRO A 105 -11.53 -9.44 0.65
CA PRO A 105 -11.40 -8.29 1.54
C PRO A 105 -9.94 -7.82 1.58
N ILE A 106 -9.72 -6.54 1.32
CA ILE A 106 -8.39 -5.93 1.25
C ILE A 106 -8.36 -4.56 1.94
N VAL A 107 -7.15 -4.11 2.27
CA VAL A 107 -6.84 -2.72 2.63
C VAL A 107 -5.99 -2.14 1.51
N VAL A 108 -6.39 -0.99 0.99
CA VAL A 108 -5.66 -0.25 -0.05
C VAL A 108 -5.13 1.05 0.55
N GLN A 109 -3.82 1.24 0.46
CA GLN A 109 -3.20 2.54 0.67
C GLN A 109 -3.10 3.25 -0.68
N GLY A 110 -3.57 4.49 -0.75
CA GLY A 110 -3.55 5.24 -1.99
C GLY A 110 -3.69 6.75 -1.82
N THR A 111 -3.57 7.46 -2.94
CA THR A 111 -3.77 8.91 -3.00
C THR A 111 -5.12 9.22 -3.61
N VAL A 112 -5.92 10.04 -2.92
CA VAL A 112 -7.20 10.52 -3.44
C VAL A 112 -6.95 11.47 -4.62
N ARG A 113 -7.67 11.27 -5.71
CA ARG A 113 -7.63 12.09 -6.91
C ARG A 113 -9.03 12.54 -7.31
N LEU A 114 -9.11 13.76 -7.82
CA LEU A 114 -10.30 14.32 -8.42
C LEU A 114 -10.06 14.52 -9.92
N GLN A 115 -10.74 13.74 -10.75
CA GLN A 115 -10.83 14.04 -12.17
C GLN A 115 -11.98 15.02 -12.38
N LYS A 116 -11.68 16.24 -12.80
CA LYS A 116 -12.70 17.21 -13.21
C LYS A 116 -13.16 16.90 -14.63
N ILE A 117 -14.47 16.82 -14.83
CA ILE A 117 -15.09 16.60 -16.13
C ILE A 117 -16.31 17.51 -16.21
N GLU A 118 -16.39 18.32 -17.25
CA GLU A 118 -17.56 19.15 -17.52
C GLU A 118 -18.15 18.73 -18.87
N VAL A 119 -19.42 18.34 -18.86
CA VAL A 119 -20.13 17.90 -20.07
C VAL A 119 -21.43 18.68 -20.15
N GLY A 120 -21.59 19.49 -21.21
CA GLY A 120 -22.79 20.31 -21.40
C GLY A 120 -23.05 21.29 -20.25
N GLY A 121 -22.00 21.82 -19.60
CA GLY A 121 -22.11 22.72 -18.45
C GLY A 121 -22.47 22.03 -17.12
N GLN A 122 -22.52 20.70 -17.09
CA GLN A 122 -22.75 19.93 -15.87
C GLN A 122 -21.43 19.36 -15.32
N ASP A 123 -21.19 19.56 -14.02
CA ASP A 123 -20.09 18.92 -13.31
C ASP A 123 -20.32 17.40 -13.22
N ARG A 124 -19.42 16.64 -13.85
CA ARG A 124 -19.36 15.18 -13.86
C ARG A 124 -18.04 14.69 -13.26
N SER A 125 -17.44 15.48 -12.36
CA SER A 125 -16.18 15.13 -11.71
C SER A 125 -16.26 13.80 -10.96
N ALA A 126 -15.20 13.00 -11.04
CA ALA A 126 -15.09 11.70 -10.40
C ALA A 126 -13.95 11.69 -9.37
N VAL A 127 -14.20 11.10 -8.21
CA VAL A 127 -13.17 10.84 -7.19
C VAL A 127 -12.72 9.39 -7.31
N TYR A 128 -11.42 9.17 -7.35
CA TYR A 128 -10.82 7.83 -7.42
C TYR A 128 -9.55 7.77 -6.55
N LEU A 129 -9.05 6.55 -6.34
CA LEU A 129 -7.82 6.32 -5.58
C LEU A 129 -6.71 5.79 -6.49
N GLU A 130 -5.57 6.47 -6.54
CA GLU A 130 -4.35 5.90 -7.11
C GLU A 130 -3.69 4.98 -6.08
N GLN A 131 -3.58 3.70 -6.40
CA GLN A 131 -2.99 2.70 -5.52
C GLN A 131 -1.50 2.99 -5.28
N ARG A 132 -1.07 2.84 -4.04
CA ARG A 132 0.35 2.72 -3.66
C ARG A 132 0.68 1.35 -3.10
N LYS A 133 -0.22 0.79 -2.30
CA LYS A 133 -0.04 -0.51 -1.65
C LYS A 133 -1.39 -1.20 -1.48
N VAL A 134 -1.39 -2.51 -1.55
CA VAL A 134 -2.53 -3.36 -1.23
C VAL A 134 -2.12 -4.47 -0.28
N GLU A 135 -2.94 -4.73 0.72
CA GLU A 135 -2.73 -5.73 1.76
C GLU A 135 -4.01 -6.54 1.95
N ALA A 136 -3.89 -7.83 2.28
CA ALA A 136 -5.06 -8.63 2.63
C ALA A 136 -5.67 -8.08 3.94
N SER A 137 -7.00 -8.00 4.00
CA SER A 137 -7.69 -7.68 5.24
C SER A 137 -8.06 -8.98 5.94
N SER A 138 -7.29 -9.33 6.97
CA SER A 138 -7.60 -10.45 7.88
C SER A 138 -8.78 -10.16 8.78
#